data_AF-A0A209BGT4-F1
#
_entry.id   AF-A0A209BGT4-F1
#
_cell.length_a   1.000
_cell.length_b   1.000
_cell.length_c   1.000
_cell.angle_alpha   90.00
_cell.angle_beta   90.00
_cell.angle_gamma   90.00
#
_symmetry.space_group_name_H-M   'P 1'
#
loop_
_entity.id
_entity.type
_entity.pdbx_description
1 polymer ?
#
loop_
_entity_poly.entity_id
_entity_poly.type
_entity_poly.pdbx_seq_one_letter_code
_entity_poly.pdbx_strand_id
1 'polypeptide(L)'
;MDRCIVLVDAGYLLGAAASLLAGEPSRSRITVDHAALIQGLRDRAESDTQQPLLRIYWFDGAPDRVPQPEHRRLRVMPRVTVRLGALTRSDGRWAQKGVDAAMHAELTELARNRACSDVVLVTGDGDLLPGMMAAKEHGVAVHLWAVQAADGDYNQSEDLVAEADERRVLDRVWITKAVRAKELGGICAPPPVPRPEIAAILSAPLPESALSAAQRPAEQPEHPTTSAAAQGGADERVPPAKGVPTPKDLAALRAPGAAHPAPQPANATLRWSSDKGWVDRPAAEPAEAASLPTLAQLTTAEQRWADREEDITTVGGDPYEVGQVFARRWLERLGDHGHLQKLSGMYPRIPHRVDGELLRYAARFGLLAHKDDQIDEHDRYAIRAGFWREIDVRTATERTPAAE
;
A
#
# COMPACT_ATOMS: atom_id res chain seq x y z
N MET A 1 -39.48 -3.23 1.32
CA MET A 1 -38.23 -3.02 0.56
C MET A 1 -37.25 -3.93 1.26
N ASP A 2 -36.95 -5.08 0.65
CA ASP A 2 -36.50 -6.24 1.41
C ASP A 2 -35.08 -6.55 0.93
N ARG A 3 -34.11 -5.88 1.56
CA ARG A 3 -32.68 -5.89 1.19
C ARG A 3 -31.84 -5.60 2.43
N CYS A 4 -30.68 -6.23 2.52
CA CYS A 4 -29.71 -5.94 3.58
C CYS A 4 -28.50 -5.16 3.07
N ILE A 5 -27.88 -4.40 3.98
CA ILE A 5 -26.60 -3.72 3.78
C ILE A 5 -25.64 -4.14 4.88
N VAL A 6 -24.36 -4.29 4.55
CA VAL A 6 -23.31 -4.54 5.55
C VAL A 6 -22.43 -3.30 5.67
N LEU A 7 -22.24 -2.79 6.89
CA LEU A 7 -21.24 -1.77 7.21
C LEU A 7 -20.12 -2.44 8.01
N VAL A 8 -18.91 -2.38 7.48
CA VAL A 8 -17.72 -3.02 8.06
C VAL A 8 -16.75 -1.97 8.54
N ASP A 9 -16.47 -1.95 9.84
CA ASP A 9 -15.27 -1.33 10.39
C ASP A 9 -14.08 -2.29 10.20
N ALA A 10 -13.21 -1.96 9.24
CA ALA A 10 -12.02 -2.75 8.94
C ALA A 10 -10.98 -2.70 10.08
N GLY A 11 -10.93 -1.59 10.83
CA GLY A 11 -10.11 -1.42 12.03
C GLY A 11 -10.42 -2.51 13.04
N TYR A 12 -11.69 -2.57 13.42
CA TYR A 12 -12.21 -3.59 14.33
C TYR A 12 -12.06 -5.01 13.76
N LEU A 13 -12.58 -5.28 12.56
CA LEU A 13 -12.62 -6.63 12.00
C LEU A 13 -11.22 -7.25 11.85
N LEU A 14 -10.28 -6.52 11.24
CA LEU A 14 -8.94 -7.02 11.00
C LEU A 14 -8.08 -7.01 12.27
N GLY A 15 -8.26 -6.03 13.15
CA GLY A 15 -7.60 -5.99 14.46
C GLY A 15 -8.02 -7.16 15.34
N ALA A 16 -9.31 -7.43 15.45
CA ALA A 16 -9.84 -8.55 16.24
C ALA A 16 -9.46 -9.91 15.63
N ALA A 17 -9.47 -10.04 14.30
CA ALA A 17 -8.97 -11.24 13.62
C ALA A 17 -7.48 -11.48 13.89
N ALA A 18 -6.66 -10.42 13.88
CA ALA A 18 -5.24 -10.51 14.22
C ALA A 18 -5.03 -10.94 15.67
N SER A 19 -5.76 -10.36 16.63
CA SER A 19 -5.71 -10.80 18.03
C SER A 19 -6.11 -12.27 18.19
N LEU A 20 -7.19 -12.70 17.52
CA LEU A 20 -7.67 -14.09 17.59
C LEU A 20 -6.66 -15.11 17.02
N LEU A 21 -5.98 -14.76 15.91
CA LEU A 21 -5.12 -15.70 15.19
C LEU A 21 -3.64 -15.60 15.56
N ALA A 22 -3.15 -14.40 15.87
CA ALA A 22 -1.74 -14.10 16.08
C ALA A 22 -1.44 -13.53 17.48
N GLY A 23 -2.45 -13.34 18.35
CA GLY A 23 -2.29 -12.89 19.73
C GLY A 23 -2.06 -11.38 19.91
N GLU A 24 -1.94 -10.62 18.82
CA GLU A 24 -1.73 -9.17 18.85
C GLU A 24 -2.65 -8.48 17.82
N PRO A 25 -3.21 -7.28 18.11
CA PRO A 25 -4.11 -6.56 17.21
C PRO A 25 -3.36 -5.85 16.06
N SER A 26 -2.36 -6.49 15.48
CA SER A 26 -1.53 -5.93 14.41
C SER A 26 -1.87 -6.56 13.06
N ARG A 27 -2.39 -5.75 12.12
CA ARG A 27 -2.70 -6.20 10.75
C ARG A 27 -1.49 -6.78 10.01
N SER A 28 -0.26 -6.33 10.33
CA SER A 28 0.96 -6.86 9.72
C SER A 28 1.27 -8.32 10.08
N ARG A 29 0.63 -8.85 11.12
CA ARG A 29 0.75 -10.24 11.58
C ARG A 29 -0.21 -11.20 10.87
N ILE A 30 -1.07 -10.72 9.98
CA ILE A 30 -2.04 -11.54 9.27
C ILE A 30 -1.95 -11.32 7.76
N THR A 31 -2.43 -12.30 7.00
CA THR A 31 -2.68 -12.22 5.56
C THR A 31 -4.17 -12.42 5.32
N VAL A 32 -4.77 -11.57 4.51
CA VAL A 32 -6.22 -11.53 4.28
C VAL A 32 -6.52 -11.80 2.81
N ASP A 33 -7.24 -12.88 2.55
CA ASP A 33 -7.94 -13.10 1.29
C ASP A 33 -9.24 -12.26 1.31
N HIS A 34 -9.15 -11.06 0.74
CA HIS A 34 -10.25 -10.11 0.72
C HIS A 34 -11.43 -10.62 -0.13
N ALA A 35 -11.17 -11.43 -1.17
CA ALA A 35 -12.24 -11.98 -2.00
C ALA A 35 -13.06 -13.01 -1.21
N ALA A 36 -12.37 -13.94 -0.53
CA ALA A 36 -13.02 -14.90 0.35
C ALA A 36 -13.74 -14.23 1.52
N LEU A 37 -13.15 -13.18 2.11
CA LEU A 37 -13.75 -12.43 3.21
C LEU A 37 -15.06 -11.73 2.78
N ILE A 38 -15.02 -11.00 1.67
CA ILE A 38 -16.20 -10.29 1.14
C ILE A 38 -17.30 -11.27 0.74
N GLN A 39 -16.95 -12.40 0.12
CA GLN A 39 -17.91 -13.43 -0.22
C GLN A 39 -18.53 -14.06 1.05
N GLY A 40 -17.71 -14.37 2.06
CA GLY A 40 -18.19 -14.88 3.34
C GLY A 40 -19.11 -13.90 4.09
N LEU A 41 -18.82 -12.60 4.04
CA LEU A 41 -19.69 -11.56 4.62
C LEU A 41 -21.04 -11.49 3.88
N ARG A 42 -21.02 -11.56 2.55
CA ARG A 42 -22.25 -11.60 1.73
C ARG A 42 -23.11 -12.80 2.10
N ASP A 43 -22.54 -14.00 1.99
CA ASP A 43 -23.30 -15.25 2.17
C ASP A 43 -23.88 -15.32 3.57
N ARG A 44 -23.12 -14.89 4.57
CA ARG A 44 -23.59 -14.84 5.96
C ARG A 44 -24.67 -13.78 6.16
N ALA A 45 -24.57 -12.62 5.51
CA ALA A 45 -25.54 -11.54 5.68
C ALA A 45 -26.89 -11.94 5.07
N GLU A 46 -26.87 -12.52 3.88
CA GLU A 46 -28.08 -13.03 3.22
C GLU A 46 -28.70 -14.18 4.02
N SER A 47 -27.88 -15.08 4.58
CA SER A 47 -28.36 -16.16 5.44
C SER A 47 -28.95 -15.67 6.76
N ASP A 48 -28.32 -14.72 7.44
CA ASP A 48 -28.77 -14.31 8.77
C ASP A 48 -29.96 -13.34 8.69
N THR A 49 -29.97 -12.45 7.70
CA THR A 49 -31.08 -11.48 7.51
C THR A 49 -32.24 -12.06 6.69
N GLN A 50 -32.03 -13.15 5.94
CA GLN A 50 -32.97 -13.66 4.93
C GLN A 50 -33.32 -12.62 3.84
N GLN A 51 -32.43 -11.64 3.62
CA GLN A 51 -32.59 -10.57 2.63
C GLN A 51 -31.47 -10.61 1.59
N PRO A 52 -31.75 -10.24 0.32
CA PRO A 52 -30.71 -10.09 -0.68
C PRO A 52 -29.78 -8.91 -0.36
N LEU A 53 -28.47 -9.13 -0.54
CA LEU A 53 -27.46 -8.11 -0.27
C LEU A 53 -27.50 -6.99 -1.32
N LEU A 54 -27.70 -5.75 -0.86
CA LEU A 54 -27.58 -4.58 -1.71
C LEU A 54 -26.10 -4.20 -1.92
N ARG A 55 -25.37 -3.94 -0.83
CA ARG A 55 -24.00 -3.42 -0.83
C ARG A 55 -23.26 -3.72 0.48
N ILE A 56 -21.95 -3.90 0.40
CA ILE A 56 -21.02 -3.88 1.53
C ILE A 56 -20.27 -2.56 1.50
N TYR A 57 -20.37 -1.79 2.58
CA TYR A 57 -19.57 -0.60 2.82
C TYR A 57 -18.38 -0.97 3.71
N TRP A 58 -17.17 -0.75 3.18
CA TRP A 58 -15.92 -1.04 3.87
C TRP A 58 -15.30 0.28 4.32
N PHE A 59 -15.22 0.48 5.63
CA PHE A 59 -14.64 1.68 6.23
C PHE A 59 -13.25 1.37 6.77
N ASP A 60 -12.27 2.15 6.33
CA ASP A 60 -10.88 1.94 6.73
C ASP A 60 -10.10 3.26 6.86
N GLY A 61 -8.97 3.24 7.55
CA GLY A 61 -8.04 4.34 7.64
C GLY A 61 -6.95 4.24 6.59
N ALA A 62 -6.63 5.35 5.91
CA ALA A 62 -5.45 5.41 5.05
C ALA A 62 -4.63 6.69 5.29
N PRO A 63 -3.29 6.61 5.19
CA PRO A 63 -2.44 7.81 5.18
C PRO A 63 -2.91 8.80 4.12
N ASP A 64 -3.13 10.06 4.52
CA ASP A 64 -3.63 11.14 3.65
C ASP A 64 -4.92 10.80 2.87
N ARG A 65 -5.70 9.81 3.34
CA ARG A 65 -6.88 9.25 2.64
C ARG A 65 -6.56 8.67 1.26
N VAL A 66 -5.31 8.34 0.98
CA VAL A 66 -4.86 7.75 -0.28
C VAL A 66 -5.10 6.24 -0.27
N PRO A 67 -5.84 5.68 -1.25
CA PRO A 67 -6.09 4.23 -1.33
C PRO A 67 -4.79 3.42 -1.47
N GLN A 68 -4.57 2.53 -0.50
CA GLN A 68 -3.52 1.52 -0.48
C GLN A 68 -3.84 0.36 -1.45
N PRO A 69 -2.87 -0.52 -1.79
CA PRO A 69 -3.09 -1.64 -2.70
C PRO A 69 -4.32 -2.49 -2.35
N GLU A 70 -4.50 -2.84 -1.08
CA GLU A 70 -5.66 -3.58 -0.58
C GLU A 70 -6.99 -2.83 -0.79
N HIS A 71 -7.00 -1.51 -0.55
CA HIS A 71 -8.18 -0.68 -0.82
C HIS A 71 -8.54 -0.65 -2.31
N ARG A 72 -7.54 -0.61 -3.20
CA ARG A 72 -7.77 -0.63 -4.66
C ARG A 72 -8.37 -1.95 -5.09
N ARG A 73 -7.90 -3.07 -4.51
CA ARG A 73 -8.46 -4.41 -4.73
C ARG A 73 -9.92 -4.50 -4.28
N LEU A 74 -10.23 -4.02 -3.08
CA LEU A 74 -11.60 -3.98 -2.57
C LEU A 74 -12.55 -3.13 -3.44
N ARG A 75 -12.09 -1.99 -3.97
CA ARG A 75 -12.92 -1.06 -4.75
C ARG A 75 -13.46 -1.60 -6.06
N VAL A 76 -12.87 -2.65 -6.62
CA VAL A 76 -13.37 -3.28 -7.86
C VAL A 76 -14.24 -4.50 -7.60
N MET A 77 -14.33 -4.96 -6.35
CA MET A 77 -15.14 -6.12 -6.01
C MET A 77 -16.63 -5.82 -6.19
N PRO A 78 -17.44 -6.76 -6.71
CA PRO A 78 -18.86 -6.55 -6.91
C PRO A 78 -19.57 -6.15 -5.63
N ARG A 79 -20.35 -5.07 -5.68
CA ARG A 79 -21.16 -4.56 -4.55
C ARG A 79 -20.34 -4.11 -3.33
N VAL A 80 -19.04 -3.83 -3.47
CA VAL A 80 -18.21 -3.27 -2.41
C VAL A 80 -18.02 -1.77 -2.64
N THR A 81 -18.05 -0.98 -1.56
CA THR A 81 -17.76 0.45 -1.59
C THR A 81 -16.83 0.80 -0.45
N VAL A 82 -15.62 1.25 -0.78
CA VAL A 82 -14.61 1.64 0.21
C VAL A 82 -14.76 3.11 0.57
N ARG A 83 -14.76 3.40 1.87
CA ARG A 83 -14.78 4.73 2.48
C ARG A 83 -13.52 4.88 3.34
N LEU A 84 -12.68 5.86 3.02
CA LEU A 84 -11.40 6.06 3.71
C LEU A 84 -11.45 7.25 4.66
N GLY A 85 -11.22 7.00 5.94
CA GLY A 85 -10.87 8.01 6.94
C GLY A 85 -9.39 8.37 6.87
N ALA A 86 -8.99 9.38 7.65
CA ALA A 86 -7.60 9.80 7.72
C ALA A 86 -6.85 8.96 8.76
N LEU A 87 -5.74 8.34 8.37
CA LEU A 87 -4.79 7.78 9.31
C LEU A 87 -3.76 8.86 9.70
N THR A 88 -3.89 9.39 10.91
CA THR A 88 -3.04 10.48 11.42
C THR A 88 -2.11 9.97 12.49
N ARG A 89 -0.85 10.38 12.47
CA ARG A 89 0.10 10.08 13.54
C ARG A 89 -0.14 11.07 14.69
N SER A 90 -0.68 10.59 15.80
CA SER A 90 -0.86 11.36 17.04
C SER A 90 0.02 10.73 18.12
N ASP A 91 0.90 11.52 18.74
CA ASP A 91 1.81 11.09 19.83
C ASP A 91 2.65 9.84 19.52
N GLY A 92 3.14 9.73 18.28
CA GLY A 92 3.96 8.60 17.84
C GLY A 92 3.19 7.31 17.55
N ARG A 93 1.87 7.29 17.74
CA ARG A 93 0.98 6.18 17.35
C ARG A 93 0.13 6.57 16.15
N TRP A 94 -0.18 5.60 15.30
CA TRP A 94 -1.14 5.80 14.22
C TRP A 94 -2.56 5.76 14.80
N ALA A 95 -3.33 6.80 14.54
CA ALA A 95 -4.72 6.93 14.97
C ALA A 95 -5.61 7.17 13.75
N GLN A 96 -6.63 6.34 13.59
CA GLN A 96 -7.66 6.48 12.58
C GLN A 96 -8.64 7.56 13.03
N LYS A 97 -8.86 8.58 12.19
CA LYS A 97 -9.78 9.68 12.47
C LYS A 97 -10.87 9.75 11.42
N GLY A 98 -12.11 9.87 11.89
CA GLY A 98 -13.28 10.18 11.07
C GLY A 98 -13.90 8.98 10.36
N VAL A 99 -13.53 7.75 10.71
CA VAL A 99 -14.23 6.55 10.20
C VAL A 99 -15.56 6.38 10.90
N ASP A 100 -15.62 6.51 12.21
CA ASP A 100 -16.85 6.30 13.00
C ASP A 100 -17.91 7.33 12.62
N ALA A 101 -17.49 8.58 12.43
CA ALA A 101 -18.34 9.66 11.92
C ALA A 101 -18.89 9.35 10.50
N ALA A 102 -18.06 8.78 9.61
CA ALA A 102 -18.50 8.40 8.27
C ALA A 102 -19.45 7.20 8.29
N MET A 103 -19.20 6.21 9.16
CA MET A 103 -20.07 5.06 9.37
C MET A 103 -21.43 5.49 9.92
N HIS A 104 -21.44 6.33 10.95
CA HIS A 104 -22.67 6.90 11.50
C HIS A 104 -23.45 7.66 10.42
N ALA A 105 -22.79 8.57 9.67
CA ALA A 105 -23.47 9.32 8.62
C ALA A 105 -24.11 8.42 7.55
N GLU A 106 -23.37 7.41 7.06
CA GLU A 106 -23.88 6.48 6.05
C GLU A 106 -25.02 5.60 6.62
N LEU A 107 -24.91 5.11 7.85
CA LEU A 107 -25.97 4.35 8.53
C LEU A 107 -27.28 5.14 8.62
N THR A 108 -27.19 6.37 9.13
CA THR A 108 -28.36 7.25 9.29
C THR A 108 -28.95 7.65 7.94
N GLU A 109 -28.12 7.92 6.93
CA GLU A 109 -28.58 8.27 5.58
C GLU A 109 -29.31 7.10 4.89
N LEU A 110 -28.76 5.89 4.99
CA LEU A 110 -29.38 4.69 4.43
C LEU A 110 -30.73 4.39 5.08
N ALA A 111 -30.81 4.52 6.41
CA ALA A 111 -32.03 4.30 7.16
C ALA A 111 -33.09 5.37 6.82
N ARG A 112 -32.70 6.65 6.83
CA ARG A 112 -33.58 7.77 6.50
C ARG A 112 -34.19 7.66 5.09
N ASN A 113 -33.38 7.22 4.13
CA ASN A 113 -33.82 7.02 2.74
C ASN A 113 -34.54 5.68 2.51
N ARG A 114 -34.72 4.87 3.55
CA ARG A 114 -35.31 3.52 3.49
C ARG A 114 -34.65 2.64 2.42
N ALA A 115 -33.32 2.71 2.32
CA ALA A 115 -32.56 1.98 1.30
C ALA A 115 -32.59 0.45 1.52
N CYS A 116 -32.76 0.02 2.77
CA CYS A 116 -32.71 -1.35 3.27
C CYS A 116 -33.71 -1.57 4.41
N SER A 117 -34.10 -2.83 4.62
CA SER A 117 -34.86 -3.27 5.81
C SER A 117 -33.93 -3.70 6.96
N ASP A 118 -32.76 -4.23 6.60
CA ASP A 118 -31.82 -4.82 7.54
C ASP A 118 -30.42 -4.24 7.33
N VAL A 119 -29.74 -3.96 8.43
CA VAL A 119 -28.34 -3.55 8.43
C VAL A 119 -27.55 -4.53 9.28
N VAL A 120 -26.47 -5.06 8.70
CA VAL A 120 -25.42 -5.77 9.42
C VAL A 120 -24.32 -4.78 9.76
N LEU A 121 -24.01 -4.64 11.04
CA LEU A 121 -22.95 -3.77 11.53
C LEU A 121 -21.81 -4.64 12.10
N VAL A 122 -20.62 -4.56 11.51
CA VAL A 122 -19.42 -5.25 11.98
C VAL A 122 -18.53 -4.21 12.66
N THR A 123 -18.64 -4.09 13.99
CA THR A 123 -17.89 -3.13 14.80
C THR A 123 -17.86 -3.56 16.27
N GLY A 124 -16.94 -2.96 17.03
CA GLY A 124 -16.92 -3.02 18.49
C GLY A 124 -17.03 -1.65 19.16
N ASP A 125 -17.10 -0.56 18.39
CA ASP A 125 -17.05 0.81 18.90
C ASP A 125 -18.43 1.30 19.38
N GLY A 126 -18.49 1.74 20.63
CA GLY A 126 -19.69 2.32 21.23
C GLY A 126 -20.09 3.67 20.64
N ASP A 127 -19.17 4.37 19.96
CA ASP A 127 -19.44 5.66 19.33
C ASP A 127 -20.49 5.58 18.20
N LEU A 128 -20.78 4.37 17.70
CA LEU A 128 -21.82 4.11 16.71
C LEU A 128 -23.23 3.93 17.30
N LEU A 129 -23.37 3.88 18.63
CA LEU A 129 -24.67 3.73 19.30
C LEU A 129 -25.71 4.77 18.85
N PRO A 130 -25.40 6.08 18.76
CA PRO A 130 -26.38 7.06 18.28
C PRO A 130 -26.87 6.77 16.86
N GLY A 131 -25.99 6.27 15.98
CA GLY A 131 -26.34 5.91 14.61
C GLY A 131 -27.22 4.65 14.55
N MET A 132 -26.96 3.66 15.41
CA MET A 132 -27.80 2.47 15.54
C MET A 132 -29.21 2.82 16.00
N MET A 133 -29.33 3.62 17.06
CA MET A 133 -30.61 4.10 17.58
C MET A 133 -31.39 4.84 16.49
N ALA A 134 -30.74 5.78 15.79
CA ALA A 134 -31.36 6.52 14.70
C ALA A 134 -31.83 5.61 13.55
N ALA A 135 -31.07 4.57 13.21
CA ALA A 135 -31.49 3.60 12.19
C ALA A 135 -32.75 2.83 12.60
N LYS A 136 -32.81 2.38 13.85
CA LYS A 136 -33.97 1.68 14.40
C LYS A 136 -35.22 2.56 14.48
N GLU A 137 -35.07 3.84 14.80
CA GLU A 137 -36.18 4.82 14.74
C GLU A 137 -36.80 4.95 13.34
N HIS A 138 -36.01 4.67 12.29
CA HIS A 138 -36.49 4.64 10.90
C HIS A 138 -37.03 3.27 10.47
N GLY A 139 -37.10 2.30 11.39
CA GLY A 139 -37.67 0.96 11.16
C GLY A 139 -36.70 -0.03 10.50
N VAL A 140 -35.39 0.20 10.61
CA VAL A 140 -34.35 -0.74 10.14
C VAL A 140 -34.00 -1.71 11.27
N ALA A 141 -33.99 -3.02 10.98
CA ALA A 141 -33.49 -4.04 11.90
C ALA A 141 -31.95 -4.06 11.87
N VAL A 142 -31.31 -4.05 13.04
CA VAL A 142 -29.85 -3.98 13.14
C VAL A 142 -29.26 -5.27 13.72
N HIS A 143 -28.41 -5.92 12.93
CA HIS A 143 -27.68 -7.13 13.24
C HIS A 143 -26.23 -6.78 13.58
N LEU A 144 -25.84 -6.89 14.85
CA LEU A 144 -24.48 -6.61 15.31
C LEU A 144 -23.61 -7.87 15.23
N TRP A 145 -22.53 -7.80 14.48
CA TRP A 145 -21.59 -8.90 14.31
C TRP A 145 -20.28 -8.63 15.04
N ALA A 146 -19.90 -9.58 15.90
CA ALA A 146 -18.66 -9.57 16.66
C ALA A 146 -17.64 -10.52 16.05
N VAL A 147 -16.35 -10.25 16.21
CA VAL A 147 -15.30 -11.27 16.02
C VAL A 147 -15.04 -11.95 17.35
N GLN A 148 -14.94 -13.28 17.37
CA GLN A 148 -14.59 -14.03 18.57
C GLN A 148 -13.29 -13.50 19.19
N ALA A 149 -13.31 -13.20 20.49
CA ALA A 149 -12.11 -12.79 21.22
C ALA A 149 -11.23 -13.99 21.57
N ALA A 150 -9.91 -13.76 21.66
CA ALA A 150 -8.93 -14.79 21.99
C ALA A 150 -9.14 -15.36 23.40
N ASP A 151 -9.46 -14.48 24.36
CA ASP A 151 -9.47 -14.79 25.78
C ASP A 151 -10.87 -15.08 26.32
N GLY A 152 -11.89 -15.06 25.43
CA GLY A 152 -13.30 -15.16 25.79
C GLY A 152 -13.94 -13.85 26.27
N ASP A 153 -13.14 -12.80 26.49
CA ASP A 153 -13.60 -11.46 26.90
C ASP A 153 -14.31 -10.72 25.75
N TYR A 154 -15.25 -9.83 26.09
CA TYR A 154 -16.00 -9.06 25.11
C TYR A 154 -15.14 -7.96 24.48
N ASN A 155 -15.15 -7.86 23.14
CA ASN A 155 -14.48 -6.79 22.38
C ASN A 155 -15.48 -5.80 21.76
N GLN A 156 -16.68 -5.70 22.31
CA GLN A 156 -17.75 -4.80 21.85
C GLN A 156 -18.31 -4.02 23.04
N SER A 157 -18.74 -2.78 22.77
CA SER A 157 -19.51 -1.98 23.73
C SER A 157 -20.77 -2.72 24.20
N GLU A 158 -20.99 -2.75 25.52
CA GLU A 158 -22.17 -3.35 26.15
C GLU A 158 -23.47 -2.63 25.73
N ASP A 159 -23.44 -1.30 25.65
CA ASP A 159 -24.60 -0.51 25.22
C ASP A 159 -24.97 -0.81 23.77
N LEU A 160 -23.98 -0.99 22.91
CA LEU A 160 -24.20 -1.35 21.51
C LEU A 160 -24.80 -2.76 21.37
N VAL A 161 -24.36 -3.69 22.21
CA VAL A 161 -24.92 -5.04 22.28
C VAL A 161 -26.36 -5.03 22.80
N ALA A 162 -26.66 -4.19 23.78
CA ALA A 162 -27.99 -4.06 24.36
C ALA A 162 -29.00 -3.42 23.38
N GLU A 163 -28.54 -2.50 22.54
CA GLU A 163 -29.38 -1.81 21.56
C GLU A 163 -29.63 -2.64 20.29
N ALA A 164 -28.73 -3.55 19.90
CA ALA A 164 -28.88 -4.33 18.68
C ALA A 164 -30.10 -5.28 18.71
N ASP A 165 -30.80 -5.45 17.58
CA ASP A 165 -31.94 -6.37 17.48
C ASP A 165 -31.46 -7.84 17.46
N GLU A 166 -30.35 -8.08 16.78
CA GLU A 166 -29.71 -9.40 16.75
C GLU A 166 -28.20 -9.30 16.95
N ARG A 167 -27.63 -10.31 17.59
CA ARG A 167 -26.17 -10.44 17.75
C ARG A 167 -25.67 -11.76 17.18
N ARG A 168 -24.55 -11.71 16.46
CA ARG A 168 -23.85 -12.87 15.90
C ARG A 168 -22.36 -12.77 16.15
N VAL A 169 -21.69 -13.93 16.18
CA VAL A 169 -20.24 -14.03 16.34
C VAL A 169 -19.65 -14.70 15.11
N LEU A 170 -18.64 -14.05 14.55
CA LEU A 170 -17.73 -14.60 13.55
C LEU A 170 -16.64 -15.36 14.31
N ASP A 171 -16.81 -16.68 14.37
CA ASP A 171 -15.93 -17.58 15.11
C ASP A 171 -14.59 -17.80 14.39
N ARG A 172 -13.65 -18.46 15.08
CA ARG A 172 -12.35 -18.84 14.52
C ARG A 172 -12.49 -19.63 13.21
N VAL A 173 -13.47 -20.52 13.12
CA VAL A 173 -13.68 -21.36 11.92
C VAL A 173 -14.09 -20.50 10.73
N TRP A 174 -14.92 -19.49 10.94
CA TRP A 174 -15.31 -18.53 9.91
C TRP A 174 -14.13 -17.64 9.51
N ILE A 175 -13.41 -17.07 10.49
CA ILE A 175 -12.29 -16.15 10.24
C ILE A 175 -11.15 -16.84 9.48
N THR A 176 -10.81 -18.10 9.84
CA THR A 176 -9.71 -18.85 9.21
C THR A 176 -9.95 -19.23 7.74
N LYS A 177 -11.18 -19.13 7.23
CA LYS A 177 -11.47 -19.31 5.80
C LYS A 177 -10.85 -18.22 4.93
N ALA A 178 -10.70 -17.01 5.48
CA ALA A 178 -10.22 -15.84 4.73
C ALA A 178 -8.98 -15.17 5.33
N VAL A 179 -8.70 -15.38 6.61
CA VAL A 179 -7.57 -14.75 7.31
C VAL A 179 -6.63 -15.82 7.85
N ARG A 180 -5.32 -15.64 7.62
CA ARG A 180 -4.26 -16.51 8.13
C ARG A 180 -3.26 -15.70 8.94
N ALA A 181 -2.75 -16.27 10.02
CA ALA A 181 -1.60 -15.70 10.72
C ALA A 181 -0.36 -15.77 9.80
N LYS A 182 0.42 -14.71 9.76
CA LYS A 182 1.71 -14.68 9.08
C LYS A 182 2.73 -15.33 10.02
N GLU A 183 3.25 -16.49 9.62
CA GLU A 183 4.38 -17.08 10.33
C GLU A 183 5.61 -16.18 10.13
N LEU A 184 6.00 -15.45 11.17
CA LEU A 184 7.31 -14.82 11.27
C LEU A 184 8.39 -15.83 11.71
N GLY A 185 8.12 -17.11 11.53
CA GLY A 185 8.98 -18.25 11.86
C GLY A 185 9.83 -18.68 10.67
N GLY A 186 10.57 -17.76 10.06
CA GLY A 186 11.85 -18.19 9.50
C GLY A 186 12.72 -18.61 10.68
N ILE A 187 13.23 -19.84 10.67
CA ILE A 187 14.13 -20.39 11.69
C ILE A 187 15.16 -19.30 12.05
N CYS A 188 15.03 -18.68 13.22
CA CYS A 188 16.14 -17.96 13.81
C CYS A 188 17.26 -18.97 13.91
N ALA A 189 18.37 -18.73 13.20
CA ALA A 189 19.64 -19.31 13.60
C ALA A 189 19.76 -19.11 15.12
N PRO A 190 20.16 -20.15 15.88
CA PRO A 190 20.28 -20.03 17.32
C PRO A 190 21.10 -18.77 17.65
N PRO A 191 20.72 -18.01 18.68
CA PRO A 191 21.44 -16.78 19.03
C PRO A 191 22.94 -17.11 19.10
N PRO A 192 23.81 -16.33 18.46
CA PRO A 192 25.24 -16.60 18.52
C PRO A 192 25.64 -16.63 19.99
N VAL A 193 26.13 -17.79 20.41
CA VAL A 193 26.72 -18.05 21.73
C VAL A 193 27.65 -16.87 22.05
N PRO A 194 27.62 -16.28 23.25
CA PRO A 194 28.49 -15.15 23.57
C PRO A 194 29.94 -15.56 23.37
N ARG A 195 30.59 -15.00 22.34
CA ARG A 195 32.04 -15.09 22.20
C ARG A 195 32.66 -14.28 23.34
N PRO A 196 33.73 -14.78 23.98
CA PRO A 196 34.31 -14.14 25.16
C PRO A 196 34.75 -12.70 24.88
N GLU A 197 34.54 -11.87 25.89
CA GLU A 197 34.63 -10.41 25.92
C GLU A 197 35.91 -9.83 25.30
N ILE A 198 35.73 -8.98 24.29
CA ILE A 198 36.78 -8.06 23.79
C ILE A 198 37.03 -6.91 24.80
N ALA A 199 36.25 -6.81 25.89
CA ALA A 199 36.47 -5.85 26.97
C ALA A 199 37.72 -6.14 27.84
N ALA A 200 38.33 -7.32 27.72
CA ALA A 200 39.57 -7.67 28.43
C ALA A 200 40.86 -7.15 27.76
N ILE A 201 40.78 -6.60 26.53
CA ILE A 201 41.96 -6.09 25.79
C ILE A 201 42.23 -4.61 26.09
N LEU A 202 41.29 -3.88 26.72
CA LEU A 202 41.45 -2.45 27.05
C LEU A 202 41.73 -2.16 28.54
N SER A 203 41.93 -3.20 29.36
CA SER A 203 42.17 -3.07 30.82
C SER A 203 43.51 -3.67 31.26
N ALA A 204 44.57 -3.51 30.47
CA ALA A 204 45.93 -3.83 30.88
C ALA A 204 46.71 -2.53 31.24
N PRO A 205 47.25 -2.40 32.46
CA PRO A 205 48.03 -1.24 32.86
C PRO A 205 49.46 -1.34 32.29
N LEU A 206 49.93 -0.28 31.64
CA LEU A 206 51.33 -0.15 31.22
C LEU A 206 52.09 0.79 32.18
N PRO A 207 53.34 0.45 32.58
CA PRO A 207 54.10 1.20 33.58
C PRO A 207 54.73 2.49 33.01
N GLU A 208 54.87 3.47 33.90
CA GLU A 208 55.48 4.78 33.69
C GLU A 208 56.97 4.71 33.31
N SER A 209 57.40 5.60 32.41
CA SER A 209 58.64 6.39 32.56
C SER A 209 58.69 7.59 31.59
N ALA A 210 58.33 8.74 32.15
CA ALA A 210 59.01 10.05 32.15
C ALA A 210 59.54 10.74 30.85
N LEU A 211 59.31 12.07 30.90
CA LEU A 211 59.98 13.22 30.24
C LEU A 211 59.30 13.75 28.97
N SER A 212 58.97 15.04 28.79
CA SER A 212 58.92 16.23 29.65
C SER A 212 58.29 17.37 28.81
N ALA A 213 57.49 18.23 29.47
CA ALA A 213 57.25 19.66 29.22
C ALA A 213 56.82 20.20 27.83
N ALA A 214 55.64 20.85 27.77
CA ALA A 214 55.53 22.32 27.79
C ALA A 214 54.08 22.83 27.58
N GLN A 215 53.55 23.45 28.64
CA GLN A 215 52.80 24.72 28.71
C GLN A 215 51.65 25.06 27.73
N ARG A 216 50.45 25.22 28.34
CA ARG A 216 49.30 26.10 27.98
C ARG A 216 49.71 27.58 27.82
N PRO A 217 48.90 28.53 27.29
CA PRO A 217 47.43 28.62 27.45
C PRO A 217 46.57 29.18 26.28
N ALA A 218 45.27 29.22 26.58
CA ALA A 218 44.10 29.64 25.82
C ALA A 218 44.03 31.15 25.49
N GLU A 219 43.25 31.48 24.46
CA GLU A 219 42.62 32.80 24.26
C GLU A 219 41.34 32.66 23.41
N GLN A 220 40.22 33.20 23.92
CA GLN A 220 39.07 33.72 23.14
C GLN A 220 39.38 35.18 22.73
N PRO A 221 38.73 35.75 21.69
CA PRO A 221 37.56 36.61 21.97
C PRO A 221 36.47 36.72 20.87
N GLU A 222 35.23 36.91 21.35
CA GLU A 222 34.23 37.95 21.02
C GLU A 222 33.42 38.06 19.70
N HIS A 223 32.12 38.32 19.91
CA HIS A 223 31.03 38.78 19.03
C HIS A 223 31.19 40.25 18.58
N PRO A 224 30.41 40.76 17.58
CA PRO A 224 29.07 41.37 17.83
C PRO A 224 28.04 41.02 16.72
N THR A 225 26.79 40.62 17.01
CA THR A 225 25.57 41.45 17.20
C THR A 225 25.33 42.59 16.21
N THR A 226 24.18 42.55 15.52
CA THR A 226 23.29 43.71 15.33
C THR A 226 21.88 43.24 14.95
N SER A 227 20.92 43.96 15.50
CA SER A 227 19.50 43.67 15.62
C SER A 227 18.66 44.57 14.69
N ALA A 228 17.43 44.09 14.45
CA ALA A 228 16.18 44.83 14.31
C ALA A 228 16.02 45.92 13.22
N ALA A 229 14.95 45.83 12.42
CA ALA A 229 13.71 46.54 12.73
C ALA A 229 12.66 46.35 11.62
N ALA A 230 11.41 46.23 12.06
CA ALA A 230 10.20 46.28 11.25
C ALA A 230 9.81 47.74 10.93
N GLN A 231 9.07 47.95 9.83
CA GLN A 231 8.11 49.04 9.66
C GLN A 231 7.16 48.70 8.50
N GLY A 232 5.86 48.98 8.71
CA GLY A 232 4.79 48.78 7.73
C GLY A 232 4.23 50.09 7.14
N GLY A 233 3.23 49.95 6.27
CA GLY A 233 2.42 51.02 5.65
C GLY A 233 2.34 50.83 4.13
N ALA A 234 1.30 50.16 3.60
CA ALA A 234 0.01 50.70 3.13
C ALA A 234 0.10 51.32 1.72
N ASP A 235 -0.51 50.67 0.71
CA ASP A 235 -1.46 51.37 -0.17
C ASP A 235 -2.36 50.45 -1.03
N GLU A 236 -3.58 50.94 -1.17
CA GLU A 236 -4.58 50.83 -2.25
C GLU A 236 -5.33 49.51 -2.61
N ARG A 237 -6.66 49.60 -2.48
CA ARG A 237 -7.71 48.63 -2.84
C ARG A 237 -8.29 48.96 -4.22
N VAL A 238 -8.38 47.97 -5.12
CA VAL A 238 -9.17 48.02 -6.38
C VAL A 238 -10.07 46.76 -6.43
N PRO A 239 -11.35 46.84 -6.89
CA PRO A 239 -12.37 45.79 -6.67
C PRO A 239 -12.23 44.58 -7.62
N PRO A 240 -12.89 43.43 -7.32
CA PRO A 240 -12.60 42.16 -7.97
C PRO A 240 -13.33 41.99 -9.30
N ALA A 241 -12.58 41.70 -10.38
CA ALA A 241 -13.14 41.19 -11.62
C ALA A 241 -13.14 39.65 -11.60
N LYS A 242 -14.29 39.07 -11.91
CA LYS A 242 -14.55 37.63 -12.02
C LYS A 242 -13.81 37.03 -13.23
N GLY A 243 -13.28 35.81 -13.05
CA GLY A 243 -12.97 34.89 -14.14
C GLY A 243 -11.52 34.42 -14.15
N VAL A 244 -11.29 33.12 -13.90
CA VAL A 244 -9.99 32.48 -14.09
C VAL A 244 -9.68 32.45 -15.60
N PRO A 245 -8.53 32.96 -16.08
CA PRO A 245 -8.19 32.95 -17.49
C PRO A 245 -8.06 31.52 -18.01
N THR A 246 -8.60 31.27 -19.20
CA THR A 246 -8.48 29.96 -19.82
C THR A 246 -7.11 29.82 -20.51
N PRO A 247 -6.60 28.59 -20.73
CA PRO A 247 -5.30 28.37 -21.36
C PRO A 247 -5.10 29.03 -22.73
N LYS A 248 -6.20 29.41 -23.40
CA LYS A 248 -6.20 30.14 -24.68
C LYS A 248 -5.78 31.59 -24.54
N ASP A 249 -6.08 32.23 -23.40
CA ASP A 249 -5.81 33.64 -23.15
C ASP A 249 -4.31 33.89 -22.88
N LEU A 250 -3.63 32.88 -22.34
CA LEU A 250 -2.17 32.90 -22.14
C LEU A 250 -1.39 32.68 -23.45
N ALA A 251 -1.97 31.96 -24.42
CA ALA A 251 -1.33 31.66 -25.70
C ALA A 251 -1.29 32.88 -26.65
N ALA A 252 -2.21 33.84 -26.49
CA ALA A 252 -2.30 35.03 -27.33
C ALA A 252 -1.27 36.14 -26.98
N LEU A 253 -0.58 36.03 -25.84
CA LEU A 253 0.42 37.01 -25.38
C LEU A 253 1.82 36.80 -25.98
N ARG A 254 2.02 35.80 -26.86
CA ARG A 254 3.30 35.56 -27.54
C ARG A 254 3.31 36.25 -28.90
N ALA A 255 3.95 37.43 -28.96
CA ALA A 255 4.16 38.17 -30.22
C ALA A 255 4.99 37.34 -31.24
N PRO A 256 4.79 37.53 -32.56
CA PRO A 256 5.50 36.78 -33.60
C PRO A 256 6.83 37.45 -33.94
N GLY A 257 7.95 36.80 -33.66
CA GLY A 257 9.28 37.30 -34.00
C GLY A 257 10.34 36.20 -34.10
N ALA A 258 10.83 36.02 -35.34
CA ALA A 258 12.07 35.33 -35.75
C ALA A 258 12.25 33.84 -35.39
N ALA A 259 12.09 32.99 -36.40
CA ALA A 259 12.48 31.60 -36.39
C ALA A 259 14.00 31.43 -36.47
N HIS A 260 14.60 30.88 -35.42
CA HIS A 260 15.85 30.11 -35.49
C HIS A 260 15.55 28.69 -35.00
N PRO A 261 16.00 27.62 -35.70
CA PRO A 261 15.74 26.26 -35.26
C PRO A 261 16.66 25.94 -34.09
N ALA A 262 16.17 26.16 -32.87
CA ALA A 262 16.79 25.60 -31.68
C ALA A 262 16.51 24.09 -31.65
N PRO A 263 17.51 23.22 -31.37
CA PRO A 263 17.28 21.79 -31.24
C PRO A 263 16.28 21.56 -30.10
N GLN A 264 15.19 20.84 -30.40
CA GLN A 264 14.20 20.45 -29.41
C GLN A 264 14.91 19.70 -28.27
N PRO A 265 14.69 20.05 -26.98
CA PRO A 265 15.19 19.23 -25.89
C PRO A 265 14.47 17.88 -25.98
N ALA A 266 15.25 16.81 -26.08
CA ALA A 266 14.74 15.46 -26.09
C ALA A 266 13.82 15.25 -24.89
N ASN A 267 12.60 14.76 -25.14
CA ASN A 267 11.68 14.34 -24.09
C ASN A 267 12.45 13.46 -23.09
N ALA A 268 12.61 13.94 -21.86
CA ALA A 268 13.21 13.20 -20.77
C ALA A 268 12.25 12.07 -20.36
N THR A 269 12.22 11.01 -21.17
CA THR A 269 11.65 9.73 -20.76
C THR A 269 12.53 9.24 -19.63
N LEU A 270 12.00 9.12 -18.41
CA LEU A 270 12.71 8.52 -17.28
C LEU A 270 13.29 7.17 -17.74
N ARG A 271 14.62 7.09 -17.79
CA ARG A 271 15.39 5.94 -18.29
C ARG A 271 15.83 5.11 -17.09
N TRP A 272 15.13 4.02 -16.83
CA TRP A 272 15.49 3.10 -15.76
C TRP A 272 16.53 2.10 -16.29
N SER A 273 17.70 2.08 -15.65
CA SER A 273 18.76 1.09 -15.93
C SER A 273 18.75 -0.02 -14.88
N SER A 274 19.21 -1.20 -15.28
CA SER A 274 19.52 -2.32 -14.40
C SER A 274 20.93 -2.21 -13.78
N ASP A 275 21.66 -1.11 -14.03
CA ASP A 275 23.02 -0.89 -13.51
C ASP A 275 22.99 -0.48 -12.02
N LYS A 276 23.91 -1.04 -11.22
CA LYS A 276 24.29 -0.48 -9.91
C LYS A 276 25.30 0.66 -10.14
N GLY A 277 25.02 1.86 -9.63
CA GLY A 277 25.93 3.01 -9.63
C GLY A 277 25.77 4.00 -10.79
N TRP A 278 26.48 5.13 -10.71
CA TRP A 278 26.50 6.18 -11.74
C TRP A 278 27.24 5.68 -13.00
N VAL A 279 26.55 5.63 -14.14
CA VAL A 279 27.14 5.30 -15.44
C VAL A 279 26.98 6.50 -16.37
N ASP A 280 28.10 7.05 -16.86
CA ASP A 280 28.14 8.28 -17.67
C ASP A 280 27.42 8.17 -19.04
N ARG A 281 27.19 6.94 -19.53
CA ARG A 281 26.34 6.64 -20.70
C ARG A 281 26.11 5.12 -20.81
N PRO A 282 24.86 4.62 -20.94
CA PRO A 282 24.67 3.18 -21.16
C PRO A 282 25.28 2.79 -22.51
N ALA A 283 26.06 1.70 -22.52
CA ALA A 283 26.49 1.06 -23.76
C ALA A 283 25.26 0.71 -24.60
N ALA A 284 25.34 0.84 -25.93
CA ALA A 284 24.24 0.45 -26.81
C ALA A 284 23.85 -1.01 -26.53
N GLU A 285 22.57 -1.28 -26.30
CA GLU A 285 22.12 -2.65 -26.05
C GLU A 285 22.51 -3.57 -27.22
N PRO A 286 22.94 -4.82 -26.94
CA PRO A 286 23.20 -5.78 -27.99
C PRO A 286 21.94 -5.95 -28.86
N ALA A 287 22.10 -6.04 -30.17
CA ALA A 287 20.97 -6.11 -31.12
C ALA A 287 19.99 -7.26 -30.81
N GLU A 288 20.50 -8.34 -30.20
CA GLU A 288 19.73 -9.47 -29.71
C GLU A 288 18.76 -9.08 -28.57
N ALA A 289 19.17 -8.21 -27.64
CA ALA A 289 18.32 -7.68 -26.58
C ALA A 289 17.21 -6.78 -27.13
N ALA A 290 17.53 -5.96 -28.14
CA ALA A 290 16.57 -5.08 -28.79
C ALA A 290 15.51 -5.83 -29.61
N SER A 291 15.79 -7.08 -29.99
CA SER A 291 14.91 -7.94 -30.79
C SER A 291 13.83 -8.66 -29.98
N LEU A 292 13.94 -8.71 -28.65
CA LEU A 292 12.97 -9.37 -27.79
C LEU A 292 11.63 -8.59 -27.79
N PRO A 293 10.51 -9.24 -28.13
CA PRO A 293 9.20 -8.59 -28.11
C PRO A 293 8.74 -8.32 -26.67
N THR A 294 8.06 -7.20 -26.46
CA THR A 294 7.51 -6.83 -25.15
C THR A 294 6.18 -7.54 -24.89
N LEU A 295 5.76 -7.65 -23.63
CA LEU A 295 4.47 -8.24 -23.26
C LEU A 295 3.31 -7.52 -23.96
N ALA A 296 3.33 -6.19 -24.04
CA ALA A 296 2.33 -5.39 -24.74
C ALA A 296 2.22 -5.73 -26.24
N GLN A 297 3.32 -6.10 -26.89
CA GLN A 297 3.32 -6.51 -28.30
C GLN A 297 2.74 -7.91 -28.49
N LEU A 298 2.96 -8.79 -27.52
CA LEU A 298 2.48 -10.16 -27.53
C LEU A 298 1.03 -10.32 -27.03
N THR A 299 0.36 -9.23 -26.65
CA THR A 299 -0.94 -9.28 -25.97
C THR A 299 -2.08 -8.61 -26.72
N THR A 300 -3.12 -9.40 -27.00
CA THR A 300 -4.40 -8.89 -27.53
C THR A 300 -5.13 -8.00 -26.52
N ALA A 301 -6.14 -7.26 -26.97
CA ALA A 301 -6.90 -6.37 -26.10
C ALA A 301 -7.72 -7.16 -25.05
N GLU A 302 -8.28 -8.29 -25.47
CA GLU A 302 -9.09 -9.21 -24.68
C GLU A 302 -8.22 -9.85 -23.59
N GLN A 303 -7.03 -10.34 -23.95
CA GLN A 303 -6.06 -10.87 -22.97
C GLN A 303 -5.58 -9.80 -22.00
N ARG A 304 -5.27 -8.59 -22.49
CA ARG A 304 -4.91 -7.47 -21.60
C ARG A 304 -6.02 -7.14 -20.63
N TRP A 305 -7.29 -7.31 -21.01
CA TRP A 305 -8.40 -7.09 -20.09
C TRP A 305 -8.48 -8.22 -19.05
N ALA A 306 -8.41 -9.48 -19.47
CA ALA A 306 -8.43 -10.64 -18.57
C ALA A 306 -7.25 -10.62 -17.57
N ASP A 307 -6.04 -10.31 -18.04
CA ASP A 307 -4.86 -10.14 -17.18
C ASP A 307 -5.08 -9.09 -16.12
N ARG A 308 -5.68 -7.95 -16.49
CA ARG A 308 -5.97 -6.87 -15.54
C ARG A 308 -6.97 -7.31 -14.49
N GLU A 309 -7.96 -8.13 -14.85
CA GLU A 309 -8.92 -8.65 -13.90
C GLU A 309 -8.23 -9.60 -12.91
N GLU A 310 -7.42 -10.54 -13.40
CA GLU A 310 -6.62 -11.45 -12.58
C GLU A 310 -5.62 -10.71 -11.68
N ASP A 311 -4.95 -9.68 -12.20
CA ASP A 311 -4.01 -8.84 -11.44
C ASP A 311 -4.67 -8.27 -10.19
N ILE A 312 -5.93 -7.83 -10.33
CA ILE A 312 -6.61 -7.19 -9.23
C ILE A 312 -7.09 -8.24 -8.22
N THR A 313 -7.61 -9.38 -8.68
CA THR A 313 -8.22 -10.37 -7.80
C THR A 313 -7.21 -11.30 -7.12
N THR A 314 -6.11 -11.63 -7.79
CA THR A 314 -5.28 -12.79 -7.44
C THR A 314 -3.88 -12.42 -6.96
N VAL A 315 -3.27 -11.37 -7.52
CA VAL A 315 -1.88 -11.01 -7.22
C VAL A 315 -1.83 -10.15 -5.95
N GLY A 316 -1.09 -10.60 -4.94
CA GLY A 316 -1.05 -10.02 -3.60
C GLY A 316 -0.49 -8.59 -3.54
N GLY A 317 0.29 -8.20 -4.54
CA GLY A 317 0.98 -6.91 -4.60
C GLY A 317 2.35 -6.95 -3.95
N ASP A 318 2.86 -8.14 -3.61
CA ASP A 318 4.26 -8.33 -3.22
C ASP A 318 5.17 -8.07 -4.44
N PRO A 319 6.23 -7.24 -4.30
CA PRO A 319 7.08 -6.88 -5.44
C PRO A 319 7.69 -8.10 -6.15
N TYR A 320 8.09 -9.12 -5.39
CA TYR A 320 8.69 -10.34 -5.94
C TYR A 320 7.65 -11.16 -6.72
N GLU A 321 6.47 -11.39 -6.15
CA GLU A 321 5.36 -12.06 -6.83
C GLU A 321 4.97 -11.33 -8.13
N VAL A 322 4.87 -10.00 -8.11
CA VAL A 322 4.57 -9.19 -9.29
C VAL A 322 5.58 -9.44 -10.41
N GLY A 323 6.87 -9.55 -10.07
CA GLY A 323 7.92 -9.93 -11.00
C GLY A 323 7.72 -11.31 -11.63
N GLN A 324 7.34 -12.30 -10.82
CA GLN A 324 7.06 -13.67 -11.29
C GLN A 324 5.85 -13.71 -12.23
N VAL A 325 4.75 -13.04 -11.88
CA VAL A 325 3.52 -13.03 -12.70
C VAL A 325 3.79 -12.41 -14.07
N PHE A 326 4.53 -11.29 -14.11
CA PHE A 326 4.92 -10.66 -15.38
C PHE A 326 5.74 -11.64 -16.23
N ALA A 327 6.80 -12.22 -15.65
CA ALA A 327 7.68 -13.15 -16.36
C ALA A 327 6.91 -14.37 -16.89
N ARG A 328 6.03 -14.96 -16.07
CA ARG A 328 5.23 -16.14 -16.41
C ARG A 328 4.38 -15.89 -17.66
N ARG A 329 3.62 -14.79 -17.66
CA ARG A 329 2.74 -14.40 -18.78
C ARG A 329 3.54 -14.03 -20.03
N TRP A 330 4.66 -13.32 -19.85
CA TRP A 330 5.53 -12.96 -20.97
C TRP A 330 6.11 -14.19 -21.65
N LEU A 331 6.62 -15.14 -20.87
CA LEU A 331 7.15 -16.40 -21.38
C LEU A 331 6.08 -17.30 -22.02
N GLU A 332 4.87 -17.37 -21.46
CA GLU A 332 3.75 -18.13 -22.05
C GLU A 332 3.39 -17.61 -23.45
N ARG A 333 3.43 -16.30 -23.64
CA ARG A 333 3.07 -15.65 -24.90
C ARG A 333 4.21 -15.60 -25.89
N LEU A 334 5.44 -15.62 -25.41
CA LEU A 334 6.63 -15.63 -26.25
C LEU A 334 6.71 -16.95 -27.05
N GLY A 335 6.37 -18.08 -26.42
CA GLY A 335 6.26 -19.40 -27.06
C GLY A 335 7.55 -20.00 -27.66
N ASP A 336 8.60 -19.18 -27.83
CA ASP A 336 9.86 -19.54 -28.46
C ASP A 336 10.99 -19.76 -27.43
N HIS A 337 11.44 -21.01 -27.34
CA HIS A 337 12.54 -21.41 -26.46
C HIS A 337 13.90 -20.80 -26.85
N GLY A 338 14.08 -20.36 -28.10
CA GLY A 338 15.32 -19.73 -28.57
C GLY A 338 15.56 -18.35 -27.96
N HIS A 339 14.51 -17.55 -27.79
CA HIS A 339 14.58 -16.26 -27.10
C HIS A 339 14.85 -16.41 -25.60
N LEU A 340 14.33 -17.48 -24.99
CA LEU A 340 14.53 -17.83 -23.59
C LEU A 340 16.01 -18.12 -23.25
N GLN A 341 16.68 -18.94 -24.09
CA GLN A 341 18.10 -19.24 -23.89
C GLN A 341 18.97 -17.98 -24.05
N LYS A 342 18.66 -17.13 -25.04
CA LYS A 342 19.37 -15.85 -25.24
C LYS A 342 19.22 -14.92 -24.05
N LEU A 343 17.99 -14.75 -23.54
CA LEU A 343 17.73 -13.97 -22.34
C LEU A 343 18.48 -14.52 -21.13
N SER A 344 18.59 -15.85 -21.00
CA SER A 344 19.29 -16.46 -19.88
C SER A 344 20.77 -16.05 -19.82
N GLY A 345 21.41 -15.85 -20.97
CA GLY A 345 22.79 -15.36 -21.05
C GLY A 345 22.98 -13.89 -20.68
N MET A 346 21.89 -13.13 -20.55
CA MET A 346 21.94 -11.70 -20.19
C MET A 346 21.89 -11.44 -18.68
N TYR A 347 21.67 -12.48 -17.87
CA TYR A 347 21.68 -12.36 -16.41
C TYR A 347 22.98 -11.73 -15.90
N PRO A 348 22.93 -10.80 -14.92
CA PRO A 348 21.78 -10.37 -14.13
C PRO A 348 20.92 -9.25 -14.76
N ARG A 349 21.22 -8.80 -15.97
CA ARG A 349 20.60 -7.61 -16.58
C ARG A 349 19.37 -7.97 -17.41
N ILE A 350 18.24 -7.34 -17.09
CA ILE A 350 17.03 -7.43 -17.90
C ILE A 350 17.15 -6.40 -19.04
N PRO A 351 16.86 -6.77 -20.31
CA PRO A 351 16.79 -5.81 -21.43
C PRO A 351 15.93 -4.60 -21.07
N HIS A 352 16.39 -3.39 -21.38
CA HIS A 352 15.75 -2.14 -20.94
C HIS A 352 14.29 -2.00 -21.36
N ARG A 353 13.93 -2.51 -22.56
CA ARG A 353 12.53 -2.49 -23.02
C ARG A 353 11.62 -3.37 -22.17
N VAL A 354 12.13 -4.53 -21.76
CA VAL A 354 11.42 -5.49 -20.92
C VAL A 354 11.40 -5.00 -19.47
N ASP A 355 12.53 -4.52 -18.93
CA ASP A 355 12.62 -3.94 -17.57
C ASP A 355 11.69 -2.72 -17.43
N GLY A 356 11.70 -1.81 -18.41
CA GLY A 356 10.83 -0.64 -18.40
C GLY A 356 9.34 -0.98 -18.53
N GLU A 357 8.99 -2.13 -19.11
CA GLU A 357 7.61 -2.62 -19.11
C GLU A 357 7.24 -3.34 -17.80
N LEU A 358 8.15 -4.16 -17.28
CA LEU A 358 8.02 -4.83 -15.98
C LEU A 358 7.76 -3.83 -14.86
N LEU A 359 8.51 -2.73 -14.81
CA LEU A 359 8.30 -1.68 -13.80
C LEU A 359 6.99 -0.90 -14.01
N ARG A 360 6.58 -0.63 -15.26
CA ARG A 360 5.26 -0.03 -15.54
C ARG A 360 4.11 -0.96 -15.15
N TYR A 361 4.28 -2.26 -15.34
CA TYR A 361 3.34 -3.26 -14.90
C TYR A 361 3.26 -3.28 -13.36
N ALA A 362 4.40 -3.28 -12.68
CA ALA A 362 4.47 -3.27 -11.22
C ALA A 362 3.86 -2.01 -10.57
N ALA A 363 4.02 -0.84 -11.19
CA ALA A 363 3.41 0.41 -10.73
C ALA A 363 1.87 0.33 -10.57
N ARG A 364 1.20 -0.56 -11.32
CA ARG A 364 -0.25 -0.74 -11.24
C ARG A 364 -0.71 -1.34 -9.90
N PHE A 365 0.16 -2.07 -9.22
CA PHE A 365 -0.13 -2.72 -7.93
C PHE A 365 0.00 -1.77 -6.74
N GLY A 366 0.26 -0.47 -6.98
CA GLY A 366 0.43 0.50 -5.90
C GLY A 366 1.79 0.42 -5.21
N LEU A 367 2.77 -0.25 -5.83
CA LEU A 367 4.19 -0.28 -5.44
C LEU A 367 4.92 1.05 -5.68
N LEU A 368 4.19 2.16 -5.77
CA LEU A 368 4.78 3.49 -5.94
C LEU A 368 5.13 4.05 -4.56
N ALA A 369 6.37 4.49 -4.38
CA ALA A 369 6.83 5.20 -3.21
C ALA A 369 6.09 6.54 -3.06
N HIS A 370 5.76 6.86 -1.81
CA HIS A 370 4.88 7.98 -1.43
C HIS A 370 5.37 9.38 -1.81
N LYS A 371 6.60 9.56 -2.31
CA LYS A 371 7.16 10.89 -2.54
C LYS A 371 7.30 11.32 -4.00
N ASP A 372 7.32 10.43 -4.99
CA ASP A 372 7.66 10.84 -6.37
C ASP A 372 6.99 10.02 -7.51
N ASP A 373 5.92 9.26 -7.23
CA ASP A 373 5.34 8.30 -8.21
C ASP A 373 6.40 7.33 -8.78
N GLN A 374 7.39 6.96 -7.95
CA GLN A 374 8.48 6.06 -8.30
C GLN A 374 8.44 4.82 -7.44
N ILE A 375 8.68 3.65 -8.02
CA ILE A 375 8.84 2.41 -7.23
C ILE A 375 10.10 2.54 -6.36
N ASP A 376 10.01 2.14 -5.09
CA ASP A 376 11.15 2.11 -4.17
C ASP A 376 12.29 1.24 -4.71
N GLU A 377 13.53 1.60 -4.40
CA GLU A 377 14.70 0.89 -4.92
C GLU A 377 14.74 -0.57 -4.43
N HIS A 378 14.34 -0.85 -3.18
CA HIS A 378 14.22 -2.21 -2.67
C HIS A 378 13.16 -3.02 -3.44
N ASP A 379 12.01 -2.41 -3.69
CA ASP A 379 10.92 -3.04 -4.44
C ASP A 379 11.34 -3.34 -5.89
N ARG A 380 12.12 -2.46 -6.53
CA ARG A 380 12.68 -2.72 -7.87
C ARG A 380 13.57 -3.95 -7.87
N TYR A 381 14.43 -4.11 -6.87
CA TYR A 381 15.28 -5.30 -6.76
C TYR A 381 14.44 -6.56 -6.56
N ALA A 382 13.44 -6.51 -5.69
CA ALA A 382 12.54 -7.63 -5.45
C ALA A 382 11.74 -8.01 -6.73
N ILE A 383 11.21 -7.03 -7.47
CA ILE A 383 10.54 -7.24 -8.77
C ILE A 383 11.45 -7.95 -9.77
N ARG A 384 12.69 -7.47 -9.91
CA ARG A 384 13.67 -8.07 -10.84
C ARG A 384 14.10 -9.47 -10.39
N ALA A 385 14.24 -9.70 -9.08
CA ALA A 385 14.53 -11.02 -8.53
C ALA A 385 13.40 -12.02 -8.81
N GLY A 386 12.14 -11.58 -8.65
CA GLY A 386 10.97 -12.38 -8.99
C GLY A 386 10.90 -12.73 -10.49
N PHE A 387 11.19 -11.74 -11.35
CA PHE A 387 11.30 -11.97 -12.80
C PHE A 387 12.31 -13.09 -13.11
N TRP A 388 13.54 -12.96 -12.61
CA TRP A 388 14.59 -13.93 -12.88
C TRP A 388 14.30 -15.32 -12.31
N ARG A 389 13.68 -15.39 -11.12
CA ARG A 389 13.26 -16.68 -10.53
C ARG A 389 12.36 -17.46 -11.47
N GLU A 390 11.38 -16.80 -12.10
CA GLU A 390 10.46 -17.48 -13.01
C GLU A 390 11.16 -17.92 -14.31
N ILE A 391 12.11 -17.12 -14.83
CA ILE A 391 12.96 -17.53 -15.97
C ILE A 391 13.78 -18.79 -15.61
N ASP A 392 14.36 -18.82 -14.40
CA ASP A 392 15.20 -19.91 -13.92
C ASP A 392 14.42 -21.22 -13.81
N VAL A 393 13.20 -21.15 -13.25
CA VAL A 393 12.28 -22.29 -13.14
C VAL A 393 11.97 -22.88 -14.52
N ARG A 394 11.77 -22.06 -15.56
CA ARG A 394 11.46 -22.55 -16.91
C ARG A 394 12.66 -23.00 -17.72
N THR A 395 13.87 -22.53 -17.38
CA THR A 395 15.12 -22.94 -18.05
C THR A 395 15.86 -24.07 -17.32
N ALA A 396 15.38 -24.49 -16.14
CA ALA A 396 16.05 -25.40 -15.23
C ALA A 396 17.47 -24.95 -14.85
N THR A 397 17.70 -23.63 -14.85
CA THR A 397 18.99 -23.04 -14.48
C THR A 397 18.98 -22.75 -12.97
N GLU A 398 19.88 -23.35 -12.20
CA GLU A 398 20.11 -22.94 -10.81
C GLU A 398 21.01 -21.69 -10.80
N ARG A 399 20.48 -20.55 -10.36
CA ARG A 399 21.25 -19.33 -10.12
C ARG A 399 21.29 -19.01 -8.65
N THR A 400 22.49 -18.77 -8.12
CA THR A 400 22.66 -18.20 -6.77
C THR A 400 22.23 -16.74 -6.81
N PRO A 401 21.41 -16.26 -5.86
CA PRO A 401 21.08 -14.83 -5.78
C PRO A 401 22.37 -14.01 -5.66
N ALA A 402 22.49 -12.95 -6.47
CA ALA A 402 23.65 -12.07 -6.42
C ALA A 402 23.73 -11.43 -5.02
N ALA A 403 24.89 -11.54 -4.36
CA ALA A 403 25.15 -10.94 -3.05
C ALA A 403 24.92 -9.41 -3.08
N GLU A 404 24.49 -8.90 -1.92
CA GLU A 404 23.96 -7.54 -1.62
C GLU A 404 24.55 -6.36 -2.41
#